data_AF-A0A0D2UUL9-F1
#
_entry.id   AF-A0A0D2UUL9-F1
#
_cell.length_a   1.000
_cell.length_b   1.000
_cell.length_c   1.000
_cell.angle_alpha   90.00
_cell.angle_beta   90.00
_cell.angle_gamma   90.00
#
_symmetry.space_group_name_H-M   'P 1'
#
loop_
_entity.id
_entity.type
_entity.pdbx_description
1 polymer ?
#
loop_
_entity_poly.entity_id
_entity_poly.type
_entity_poly.pdbx_seq_one_letter_code
_entity_poly.pdbx_strand_id
1 'polypeptide(L)'
;MASTILRRATSSVIKSSLLTEASRRSYASVAVGTDILSAASQVSLQKARSWDEGVTSNFSTTSVNDIFKGKKVVIFGLPGAYTGVCSQQHVPSYKKNIDKFKAKGIDSVICVAVNDPYVMNAWADKLQANDVIEFYGDFDGSFHQSLELGKDLSAALLGPRSERYF
;
A
#
# COMPACT_ATOMS: atom_id res chain seq x y z
N MET A 1 -47.52 -21.07 32.58
CA MET A 1 -46.39 -20.79 31.68
C MET A 1 -46.67 -19.44 31.02
N ALA A 2 -46.11 -18.36 31.58
CA ALA A 2 -46.48 -16.98 31.28
C ALA A 2 -45.97 -16.57 29.89
N SER A 3 -46.88 -16.06 29.05
CA SER A 3 -46.60 -15.45 27.75
C SER A 3 -46.41 -13.95 27.94
N THR A 4 -45.17 -13.47 27.81
CA THR A 4 -44.85 -12.04 27.97
C THR A 4 -44.93 -11.35 26.62
N ILE A 5 -46.09 -10.74 26.35
CA ILE A 5 -46.31 -9.79 25.26
C ILE A 5 -45.65 -8.47 25.64
N LEU A 6 -44.52 -8.14 25.02
CA LEU A 6 -43.87 -6.85 25.18
C LEU A 6 -44.45 -5.82 24.19
N ARG A 7 -45.13 -4.82 24.74
CA ARG A 7 -45.79 -3.72 24.04
C ARG A 7 -44.75 -2.84 23.32
N ARG A 8 -45.01 -2.57 22.04
CA ARG A 8 -44.24 -1.62 21.21
C ARG A 8 -44.70 -0.20 21.54
N ALA A 9 -43.89 0.56 22.27
CA ALA A 9 -44.11 1.98 22.48
C ALA A 9 -43.47 2.78 21.35
N THR A 10 -44.30 3.52 20.60
CA THR A 10 -43.88 4.57 19.68
C THR A 10 -43.67 5.86 20.47
N SER A 11 -42.47 6.44 20.42
CA SER A 11 -42.30 7.87 20.65
C SER A 11 -41.06 8.37 19.91
N SER A 12 -41.31 9.37 19.07
CA SER A 12 -40.35 10.09 18.25
C SER A 12 -39.65 11.15 19.12
N VAL A 13 -38.32 11.13 19.13
CA VAL A 13 -37.51 12.36 19.21
C VAL A 13 -36.23 12.13 18.40
N ILE A 14 -36.24 12.60 17.15
CA ILE A 14 -35.04 12.75 16.35
C ILE A 14 -34.27 13.94 16.91
N LYS A 15 -33.21 13.69 17.68
CA LYS A 15 -32.16 14.70 17.90
C LYS A 15 -31.09 14.46 16.84
N SER A 16 -31.09 15.27 15.79
CA SER A 16 -30.00 15.34 14.82
C SER A 16 -28.79 15.98 15.49
N SER A 17 -27.91 15.16 16.07
CA SER A 17 -26.51 15.56 16.23
C SER A 17 -25.81 15.17 14.94
N LEU A 18 -25.59 16.16 14.08
CA LEU A 18 -24.68 16.11 12.95
C LEU A 18 -23.30 15.65 13.45
N LEU A 19 -23.04 14.35 13.38
CA LEU A 19 -21.69 13.84 13.30
C LEU A 19 -21.23 14.07 11.87
N THR A 20 -20.84 15.30 11.57
CA THR A 20 -19.84 15.53 10.53
C THR A 20 -18.51 15.01 11.08
N GLU A 21 -18.38 13.70 11.13
CA GLU A 21 -17.09 13.05 11.19
C GLU A 21 -16.49 13.26 9.80
N ALA A 22 -15.92 14.45 9.60
CA ALA A 22 -15.05 14.69 8.48
C ALA A 22 -14.00 13.58 8.54
N SER A 23 -14.10 12.63 7.61
CA SER A 23 -13.13 11.57 7.39
C SER A 23 -11.78 12.26 7.20
N ARG A 24 -11.06 12.47 8.31
CA ARG A 24 -9.65 12.81 8.28
C ARG A 24 -9.03 11.56 7.69
N ARG A 25 -8.64 11.65 6.42
CA ARG A 25 -7.72 10.68 5.84
C ARG A 25 -6.44 10.79 6.66
N SER A 26 -6.32 10.02 7.75
CA SER A 26 -5.03 9.79 8.38
C SER A 26 -4.24 9.02 7.34
N TYR A 27 -3.25 9.66 6.74
CA TYR A 27 -2.19 8.91 6.11
C TYR A 27 -1.36 8.34 7.24
N ALA A 28 -1.09 7.04 7.23
CA ALA A 28 -0.02 6.52 8.06
C ALA A 28 1.27 7.19 7.59
N SER A 29 1.82 8.05 8.43
CA SER A 29 3.12 8.66 8.18
C SER A 29 4.16 7.84 8.92
N VAL A 30 5.06 7.20 8.19
CA VAL A 30 6.35 6.82 8.77
C VAL A 30 7.00 8.12 9.24
N ALA A 31 7.46 8.16 10.49
CA ALA A 31 8.08 9.37 11.03
C ALA A 31 9.28 9.76 10.17
N VAL A 32 9.43 11.06 9.88
CA VAL A 32 10.64 11.54 9.18
C VAL A 32 11.85 11.19 10.04
N GLY A 33 12.78 10.42 9.47
CA GLY A 33 13.96 9.92 10.17
C GLY A 33 13.84 8.47 10.67
N THR A 34 12.75 7.74 10.40
CA THR A 34 12.70 6.30 10.64
C THR A 34 13.78 5.58 9.84
N ASP A 35 14.57 4.76 10.53
CA ASP A 35 15.52 3.87 9.90
C ASP A 35 14.78 2.62 9.37
N ILE A 36 14.37 2.68 8.10
CA ILE A 36 13.70 1.57 7.39
C ILE A 36 14.60 0.33 7.37
N LEU A 37 15.93 0.50 7.32
CA LEU A 37 16.86 -0.62 7.31
C LEU A 37 16.87 -1.34 8.65
N SER A 38 16.75 -0.62 9.77
CA SER A 38 16.60 -1.24 11.09
C SER A 38 15.22 -1.86 11.27
N ALA A 39 14.15 -1.16 10.87
CA ALA A 39 12.78 -1.58 11.09
C ALA A 39 12.37 -2.81 10.25
N ALA A 40 12.92 -2.93 9.03
CA ALA A 40 12.61 -4.01 8.09
C ALA A 40 13.85 -4.83 7.69
N SER A 41 14.86 -4.90 8.57
CA SER A 41 16.17 -5.52 8.29
C SER A 41 16.12 -6.97 7.79
N GLN A 42 15.10 -7.73 8.19
CA GLN A 42 14.90 -9.14 7.83
C GLN A 42 13.88 -9.35 6.71
N VAL A 43 13.28 -8.28 6.20
CA VAL A 43 12.22 -8.36 5.21
C VAL A 43 12.80 -8.30 3.79
N SER A 44 12.18 -9.05 2.89
CA SER A 44 12.48 -9.01 1.47
C SER A 44 11.22 -8.76 0.67
N LEU A 45 11.34 -7.91 -0.35
CA LEU A 45 10.26 -7.60 -1.28
C LEU A 45 10.45 -8.35 -2.59
N GLN A 46 9.37 -8.58 -3.33
CA GLN A 46 9.42 -9.25 -4.63
C GLN A 46 9.31 -8.22 -5.74
N LYS A 47 10.40 -7.97 -6.49
CA LYS A 47 10.33 -7.10 -7.65
C LYS A 47 9.31 -7.65 -8.66
N ALA A 48 8.48 -6.76 -9.20
CA ALA A 48 7.49 -7.09 -10.22
C ALA A 48 8.15 -7.79 -11.40
N ARG A 49 7.57 -8.93 -11.80
CA ARG A 49 8.09 -9.82 -12.86
C ARG A 49 6.99 -10.70 -13.43
N SER A 50 7.24 -11.32 -14.57
CA SER A 50 6.42 -12.41 -15.11
C SER A 50 6.61 -13.72 -14.32
N TRP A 51 5.72 -14.68 -14.55
CA TRP A 51 5.83 -16.02 -13.95
C TRP A 51 7.09 -16.75 -14.40
N ASP A 52 7.41 -16.70 -15.69
CA ASP A 52 8.55 -17.41 -16.28
C ASP A 52 9.89 -16.88 -15.75
N GLU A 53 10.00 -15.56 -15.55
CA GLU A 53 11.15 -14.95 -14.86
C GLU A 53 11.23 -15.39 -13.40
N GLY A 54 10.09 -15.55 -12.73
CA GLY A 54 10.00 -16.12 -11.39
C GLY A 54 10.56 -17.52 -11.32
N VAL A 55 10.17 -18.40 -12.24
CA VAL A 55 10.68 -19.78 -12.31
C VAL A 55 12.19 -19.79 -12.60
N THR A 56 12.64 -18.99 -13.57
CA THR A 56 14.05 -18.92 -13.98
C THR A 56 14.96 -18.40 -12.86
N SER A 57 14.46 -17.46 -12.06
CA SER A 57 15.17 -16.90 -10.91
C SER A 57 15.01 -17.72 -9.62
N ASN A 58 14.35 -18.87 -9.67
CA ASN A 58 14.00 -19.70 -8.51
C ASN A 58 13.26 -18.89 -7.42
N PHE A 59 12.29 -18.08 -7.85
CA PHE A 59 11.46 -17.21 -7.03
C PHE A 59 12.25 -16.27 -6.10
N SER A 60 13.37 -15.71 -6.60
CA SER A 60 14.22 -14.82 -5.83
C SER A 60 13.47 -13.61 -5.25
N THR A 61 13.96 -13.12 -4.12
CA THR A 61 13.46 -11.91 -3.44
C THR A 61 14.58 -10.88 -3.36
N THR A 62 14.22 -9.61 -3.16
CA THR A 62 15.17 -8.51 -3.00
C THR A 62 15.13 -8.05 -1.55
N SER A 63 16.27 -8.08 -0.86
CA SER A 63 16.32 -7.62 0.52
C SER A 63 16.08 -6.11 0.58
N VAL A 64 15.45 -5.63 1.65
CA VAL A 64 15.28 -4.19 1.90
C VAL A 64 16.65 -3.48 1.90
N ASN A 65 17.69 -4.14 2.39
CA ASN A 65 19.06 -3.62 2.32
C ASN A 65 19.50 -3.33 0.87
N ASP A 66 19.26 -4.23 -0.08
CA ASP A 66 19.68 -4.02 -1.48
C ASP A 66 18.92 -2.89 -2.18
N ILE A 67 17.69 -2.63 -1.71
CA ILE A 67 16.82 -1.56 -2.23
C ILE A 67 17.32 -0.20 -1.75
N PHE A 68 17.61 -0.04 -0.45
CA PHE A 68 17.86 1.28 0.15
C PHE A 68 19.33 1.59 0.46
N LYS A 69 20.21 0.59 0.61
CA LYS A 69 21.59 0.82 1.06
C LYS A 69 22.37 1.64 0.03
N GLY A 70 22.86 2.80 0.48
CA GLY A 70 23.68 3.70 -0.33
C GLY A 70 22.92 4.43 -1.46
N LYS A 71 21.58 4.38 -1.45
CA LYS A 71 20.73 5.01 -2.46
C LYS A 71 19.73 5.96 -1.80
N LYS A 72 19.41 7.06 -2.48
CA LYS A 72 18.28 7.95 -2.15
C LYS A 72 17.05 7.43 -2.87
N VAL A 73 16.18 6.76 -2.12
CA VAL A 73 14.98 6.12 -2.67
C VAL A 73 13.74 6.86 -2.18
N VAL A 74 12.81 7.16 -3.10
CA VAL A 74 11.46 7.56 -2.75
C VAL A 74 10.58 6.32 -2.77
N ILE A 75 9.95 6.01 -1.65
CA ILE A 75 9.01 4.89 -1.50
C ILE A 75 7.61 5.43 -1.28
N PHE A 76 6.64 4.86 -1.98
CA PHE A 76 5.24 5.05 -1.66
C PHE A 76 4.51 3.71 -1.66
N GLY A 77 3.48 3.61 -0.84
CA GLY A 77 2.70 2.37 -0.70
C GLY A 77 1.21 2.59 -0.81
N LEU A 78 0.52 1.52 -1.20
CA LEU A 78 -0.90 1.54 -1.46
C LEU A 78 -1.56 0.20 -1.17
N PRO A 79 -2.87 0.20 -0.85
CA PRO A 79 -3.60 -1.00 -0.46
C PRO A 79 -3.47 -2.20 -1.41
N GLY A 80 -3.47 -1.95 -2.72
CA GLY A 80 -3.32 -3.02 -3.71
C GLY A 80 -3.43 -2.52 -5.14
N ALA A 81 -2.87 -3.31 -6.07
CA ALA A 81 -3.02 -3.11 -7.51
C ALA A 81 -4.50 -3.08 -7.92
N TYR A 82 -4.81 -2.37 -9.01
CA TYR A 82 -6.17 -2.20 -9.55
C TYR A 82 -7.20 -1.52 -8.63
N THR A 83 -6.80 -1.03 -7.45
CA THR A 83 -7.70 -0.29 -6.55
C THR A 83 -7.88 1.17 -7.02
N GLY A 84 -9.08 1.72 -6.79
CA GLY A 84 -9.59 2.95 -7.45
C GLY A 84 -8.63 4.14 -7.51
N VAL A 85 -8.46 4.86 -6.40
CA VAL A 85 -7.62 6.08 -6.34
C VAL A 85 -6.15 5.79 -6.62
N CYS A 86 -5.69 4.58 -6.27
CA CYS A 86 -4.31 4.16 -6.47
C CYS A 86 -3.93 4.15 -7.95
N SER A 87 -4.82 3.63 -8.80
CA SER A 87 -4.61 3.56 -10.25
C SER A 87 -4.86 4.89 -10.96
N GLN A 88 -5.81 5.69 -10.47
CA GLN A 88 -6.23 6.92 -11.17
C GLN A 88 -5.35 8.14 -10.87
N GLN A 89 -4.82 8.25 -9.64
CA GLN A 89 -4.14 9.47 -9.19
C GLN A 89 -2.79 9.18 -8.55
N HIS A 90 -2.67 8.13 -7.74
CA HIS A 90 -1.47 7.91 -6.92
C HIS A 90 -0.23 7.64 -7.79
N VAL A 91 -0.17 6.50 -8.49
CA VAL A 91 0.96 6.14 -9.36
C VAL A 91 1.18 7.18 -10.48
N PRO A 92 0.15 7.67 -11.20
CA PRO A 92 0.36 8.67 -12.25
C PRO A 92 0.99 9.98 -11.74
N SER A 93 0.75 10.37 -10.49
CA SER A 93 1.35 11.58 -9.92
C SER A 93 2.87 11.46 -9.74
N TYR A 94 3.37 10.29 -9.32
CA TYR A 94 4.82 10.04 -9.23
C TYR A 94 5.45 9.98 -10.61
N LYS A 95 4.80 9.28 -11.56
CA LYS A 95 5.25 9.22 -12.97
C LYS A 95 5.43 10.62 -13.58
N LYS A 96 4.46 11.51 -13.39
CA LYS A 96 4.53 12.91 -13.89
C LYS A 96 5.63 13.76 -13.26
N ASN A 97 6.12 13.39 -12.06
CA ASN A 97 7.13 14.15 -11.33
C ASN A 97 8.49 13.45 -11.31
N ILE A 98 8.69 12.38 -12.09
CA ILE A 98 9.93 11.59 -12.06
C ILE A 98 11.17 12.44 -12.33
N ASP A 99 11.10 13.39 -13.27
CA ASP A 99 12.21 14.26 -13.61
C ASP A 99 12.59 15.21 -12.46
N LYS A 100 11.60 15.61 -11.64
CA LYS A 100 11.86 16.43 -10.45
C LYS A 100 12.54 15.63 -9.35
N PHE A 101 12.23 14.34 -9.21
CA PHE A 101 12.93 13.46 -8.28
C PHE A 101 14.38 13.25 -8.74
N LYS A 102 14.58 12.95 -10.02
CA LYS A 102 15.93 12.82 -10.62
C LYS A 102 16.74 14.10 -10.44
N ALA A 103 16.14 15.27 -10.66
CA ALA A 103 16.81 16.57 -10.47
C ALA A 103 17.23 16.84 -9.01
N LYS A 104 16.58 16.19 -8.04
CA LYS A 104 16.96 16.24 -6.60
C LYS A 104 17.99 15.17 -6.21
N GLY A 105 18.49 14.39 -7.17
CA GLY A 105 19.43 13.31 -6.94
C GLY A 105 18.79 12.09 -6.26
N ILE A 106 17.50 11.82 -6.51
CA ILE A 106 16.87 10.55 -6.14
C ILE A 106 17.28 9.50 -7.15
N ASP A 107 17.78 8.36 -6.66
CA ASP A 107 18.26 7.25 -7.48
C ASP A 107 17.11 6.40 -8.03
N SER A 108 16.09 6.12 -7.20
CA SER A 108 14.94 5.32 -7.58
C SER A 108 13.65 5.76 -6.90
N VAL A 109 12.53 5.52 -7.59
CA VAL A 109 11.17 5.67 -7.04
C VAL A 109 10.52 4.29 -7.05
N ILE A 110 10.05 3.83 -5.89
CA ILE A 110 9.49 2.49 -5.73
C ILE A 110 8.05 2.54 -5.24
N CYS A 111 7.22 1.65 -5.80
CA CYS A 111 5.84 1.41 -5.40
C CYS A 111 5.74 0.04 -4.73
N VAL A 112 5.27 0.00 -3.48
CA VAL A 112 5.09 -1.25 -2.74
C VAL A 112 3.61 -1.48 -2.43
N ALA A 113 3.12 -2.69 -2.67
CA ALA A 113 1.75 -3.07 -2.31
C ALA A 113 1.70 -4.53 -1.85
N VAL A 114 0.70 -4.85 -1.01
CA VAL A 114 0.44 -6.22 -0.59
C VAL A 114 -0.20 -6.96 -1.76
N ASN A 115 0.60 -7.43 -2.71
CA ASN A 115 0.21 -8.20 -3.88
C ASN A 115 1.39 -9.11 -4.27
N ASP A 116 1.13 -10.17 -5.01
CA ASP A 116 2.18 -10.95 -5.65
C ASP A 116 2.89 -10.13 -6.75
N PRO A 117 4.16 -10.44 -7.07
CA PRO A 117 4.94 -9.69 -8.06
C PRO A 117 4.36 -9.76 -9.48
N TYR A 118 3.56 -10.77 -9.79
CA TYR A 118 3.00 -10.98 -11.14
C TYR A 118 1.84 -10.02 -11.40
N VAL A 119 0.95 -9.87 -10.42
CA VAL A 119 -0.11 -8.87 -10.44
C VAL A 119 0.49 -7.46 -10.48
N MET A 120 1.55 -7.21 -9.71
CA MET A 120 2.26 -5.92 -9.75
C MET A 120 2.87 -5.64 -11.13
N ASN A 121 3.42 -6.66 -11.80
CA ASN A 121 3.98 -6.51 -13.15
C ASN A 121 2.91 -6.14 -14.18
N ALA A 122 1.84 -6.92 -14.26
CA ALA A 122 0.75 -6.65 -15.20
C ALA A 122 0.11 -5.28 -14.94
N TRP A 123 0.03 -4.86 -13.67
CA TRP A 123 -0.50 -3.56 -13.32
C TRP A 123 0.44 -2.41 -13.70
N ALA A 124 1.75 -2.57 -13.50
CA ALA A 124 2.76 -1.61 -13.93
C ALA A 124 2.73 -1.39 -15.45
N ASP A 125 2.61 -2.46 -16.22
CA ASP A 125 2.48 -2.42 -17.68
C ASP A 125 1.19 -1.70 -18.11
N LYS A 126 0.07 -1.99 -17.45
CA LYS A 126 -1.22 -1.32 -17.70
C LYS A 126 -1.14 0.19 -17.44
N LEU A 127 -0.38 0.61 -16.43
CA LEU A 127 -0.16 2.03 -16.11
C LEU A 127 0.97 2.66 -16.95
N GLN A 128 1.68 1.85 -17.74
CA GLN A 128 2.86 2.24 -18.50
C GLN A 128 3.89 2.95 -17.60
N ALA A 129 4.10 2.44 -16.39
CA ALA A 129 4.95 3.08 -15.37
C ALA A 129 6.21 2.26 -15.05
N ASN A 130 6.37 1.11 -15.69
CA ASN A 130 7.47 0.16 -15.54
C ASN A 130 8.85 0.73 -15.96
N ASP A 131 8.87 1.78 -16.78
CA ASP A 131 10.07 2.48 -17.24
C ASP A 131 10.60 3.52 -16.24
N VAL A 132 9.76 4.01 -15.33
CA VAL A 132 10.08 5.12 -14.42
C VAL A 132 9.95 4.79 -12.94
N ILE A 133 9.11 3.82 -12.57
CA ILE A 133 8.85 3.43 -11.19
C ILE A 133 9.10 1.93 -11.07
N GLU A 134 9.86 1.54 -10.05
CA GLU A 134 10.02 0.12 -9.74
C GLU A 134 8.87 -0.37 -8.87
N PHE A 135 8.22 -1.45 -9.27
CA PHE A 135 7.11 -2.04 -8.53
C PHE A 135 7.59 -3.25 -7.73
N TYR A 136 7.15 -3.33 -6.48
CA TYR A 136 7.46 -4.42 -5.58
C TYR A 136 6.18 -4.97 -4.96
N GLY A 137 6.05 -6.29 -4.95
CA GLY A 137 5.09 -7.03 -4.15
C GLY A 137 5.61 -7.24 -2.73
N ASP A 138 4.69 -7.18 -1.79
CA ASP A 138 4.83 -7.58 -0.39
C ASP A 138 3.79 -8.67 -0.11
N PHE A 139 4.01 -9.87 -0.67
CA PHE A 139 2.96 -10.89 -0.80
C PHE A 139 2.33 -11.33 0.53
N ASP A 140 3.11 -11.33 1.61
CA ASP A 140 2.70 -11.73 2.95
C ASP A 140 2.36 -10.54 3.87
N GLY A 141 2.58 -9.30 3.39
CA GLY A 141 2.34 -8.09 4.17
C GLY A 141 3.41 -7.80 5.24
N SER A 142 4.49 -8.59 5.30
CA SER A 142 5.49 -8.52 6.37
C SER A 142 6.22 -7.18 6.38
N PHE A 143 6.48 -6.60 5.21
CA PHE A 143 7.11 -5.28 5.11
C PHE A 143 6.23 -4.21 5.72
N HIS A 144 4.96 -4.15 5.30
CA HIS A 144 4.04 -3.14 5.83
C HIS A 144 3.74 -3.36 7.31
N GLN A 145 3.67 -4.61 7.77
CA GLN A 145 3.48 -4.92 9.19
C GLN A 145 4.67 -4.46 10.05
N SER A 146 5.91 -4.68 9.57
CA SER A 146 7.14 -4.24 10.26
C SER A 146 7.23 -2.72 10.44
N LEU A 147 6.59 -1.96 9.56
CA LEU A 147 6.54 -0.50 9.58
C LEU A 147 5.28 0.04 10.26
N GLU A 148 4.44 -0.83 10.83
CA GLU A 148 3.14 -0.47 11.41
C GLU A 148 2.19 0.21 10.40
N LEU A 149 2.35 -0.12 9.11
CA LEU A 149 1.54 0.38 7.99
C LEU A 149 0.46 -0.62 7.57
N GLY A 150 0.20 -1.65 8.37
CA GLY A 150 -0.84 -2.64 8.11
C GLY A 150 -2.25 -2.09 8.37
N LYS A 151 -3.20 -2.44 7.52
CA LYS A 151 -4.61 -2.05 7.62
C LYS A 151 -5.53 -3.19 7.20
N ASP A 152 -6.52 -3.49 8.02
CA ASP A 152 -7.57 -4.43 7.63
C ASP A 152 -8.58 -3.75 6.71
N LEU A 153 -8.65 -4.23 5.47
CA LEU A 153 -9.60 -3.79 4.44
C LEU A 153 -10.58 -4.91 4.07
N SER A 154 -10.87 -5.83 5.00
CA SER A 154 -11.87 -6.90 4.82
C SER A 154 -13.26 -6.37 4.50
N ALA A 155 -13.63 -5.17 4.99
CA ALA A 155 -14.88 -4.50 4.62
C ALA A 155 -15.00 -4.22 3.11
N ALA A 156 -13.86 -4.13 2.40
CA ALA A 156 -13.78 -3.98 0.96
C ALA A 156 -13.41 -5.29 0.24
N LEU A 157 -13.50 -6.44 0.91
CA LEU A 157 -13.15 -7.78 0.40
C LEU A 157 -11.68 -7.95 0.00
N LEU A 158 -10.77 -7.15 0.60
CA LEU A 158 -9.34 -7.21 0.29
C LEU A 158 -8.51 -7.98 1.33
N GLY A 159 -9.02 -8.11 2.56
CA GLY A 159 -8.27 -8.67 3.69
C GLY A 159 -7.24 -7.69 4.27
N PRO A 160 -6.22 -8.20 4.99
CA PRO A 160 -5.08 -7.40 5.45
C PRO A 160 -4.30 -6.84 4.27
N ARG A 161 -4.11 -5.52 4.24
CA ARG A 161 -3.36 -4.78 3.22
C ARG A 161 -2.52 -3.71 3.88
N SER A 162 -1.84 -2.90 3.08
CA SER A 162 -1.19 -1.70 3.55
C SER A 162 -2.13 -0.49 3.59
N GLU A 163 -1.86 0.42 4.51
CA GLU A 163 -2.35 1.79 4.41
C GLU A 163 -1.67 2.51 3.23
N ARG A 164 -2.29 3.58 2.74
CA ARG A 164 -1.67 4.45 1.73
C ARG A 164 -0.72 5.43 2.41
N TYR A 165 0.51 5.53 1.92
CA TYR A 165 1.54 6.45 2.39
C TYR A 165 2.43 6.95 1.23
N PHE A 166 3.15 8.04 1.45
CA PHE A 166 3.85 8.84 0.44
C PHE A 166 5.30 9.13 0.80
#